data_AF-A0A562QTP4-F1
#
_entry.id   AF-A0A562QTP4-F1
#
_cell.length_a   1.000
_cell.length_b   1.000
_cell.length_c   1.000
_cell.angle_alpha   90.00
_cell.angle_beta   90.00
_cell.angle_gamma   90.00
#
_symmetry.space_group_name_H-M   'P 1'
#
loop_
_entity.id
_entity.type
_entity.pdbx_description
1 polymer ?
#
loop_
_entity_poly.entity_id
_entity_poly.type
_entity_poly.pdbx_seq_one_letter_code
_entity_poly.pdbx_strand_id
1 'polypeptide(L)'
;MSINPAPRIIAELRPKYEIKIDLDERCFLFPAGKSVSQLLLLSDGHTILIDAVYPFNQARTPPRLVALDLDDAREFGRRLVEAVHTARTQLVGTNGIRISINVVANGYHLQFGDMNAATELFLGTGCIWRVCQGLLRIVDLIAPIESN
;
A
#
# COMPACT_ATOMS: atom_id res chain seq x y z
N MET A 1 -14.14 -22.80 27.48
CA MET A 1 -12.71 -22.39 27.45
C MET A 1 -12.43 -21.84 26.07
N SER A 2 -12.35 -20.52 25.93
CA SER A 2 -12.16 -19.86 24.64
C SER A 2 -10.66 -19.77 24.34
N ILE A 3 -10.21 -20.49 23.31
CA ILE A 3 -8.84 -20.44 22.82
C ILE A 3 -8.74 -19.17 21.97
N ASN A 4 -8.28 -18.08 22.56
CA ASN A 4 -7.83 -16.91 21.79
C ASN A 4 -6.57 -17.35 21.03
N PRO A 5 -6.56 -17.41 19.69
CA PRO A 5 -5.29 -17.56 18.99
C PRO A 5 -4.48 -16.29 19.25
N ALA A 6 -3.29 -16.45 19.81
CA ALA A 6 -2.34 -15.37 20.03
C ALA A 6 -2.17 -14.54 18.74
N PRO A 7 -1.94 -13.22 18.85
CA PRO A 7 -1.65 -12.41 17.67
C PRO A 7 -0.43 -13.03 16.98
N ARG A 8 -0.60 -13.48 15.73
CA ARG A 8 0.52 -13.93 14.91
C ARG A 8 1.51 -12.79 14.86
N ILE A 9 2.63 -12.93 15.57
CA ILE A 9 3.82 -12.12 15.35
C ILE A 9 4.16 -12.39 13.89
N ILE A 10 3.80 -11.45 13.01
CA ILE A 10 4.11 -11.58 11.60
C ILE A 10 5.63 -11.59 11.55
N ALA A 11 6.21 -12.73 11.19
CA ALA A 11 7.63 -12.92 11.11
C ALA A 11 8.24 -11.74 10.35
N GLU A 12 9.33 -11.18 10.88
CA GLU A 12 10.17 -10.25 10.14
C GLU A 12 10.57 -10.95 8.83
N LEU A 13 9.89 -10.60 7.74
CA LEU A 13 10.25 -11.05 6.41
C LEU A 13 11.68 -10.57 6.17
N ARG A 14 12.60 -11.48 5.81
CA ARG A 14 13.89 -11.07 5.25
C ARG A 14 13.61 -10.59 3.83
N PRO A 15 13.55 -9.27 3.58
CA PRO A 15 13.12 -8.79 2.27
C PRO A 15 14.18 -9.13 1.25
N LYS A 16 13.79 -9.82 0.18
CA LYS A 16 14.60 -10.01 -1.02
C LYS A 16 14.59 -8.74 -1.87
N TYR A 17 13.45 -8.06 -1.90
CA TYR A 17 13.26 -6.80 -2.62
C TYR A 17 12.70 -5.74 -1.67
N GLU A 18 13.19 -4.51 -1.83
CA GLU A 18 12.79 -3.36 -1.03
C GLU A 18 12.68 -2.13 -1.94
N ILE A 19 11.56 -1.41 -1.85
CA ILE A 19 11.36 -0.12 -2.50
C ILE A 19 10.88 0.89 -1.47
N LYS A 20 11.57 2.03 -1.41
CA LYS A 20 11.17 3.19 -0.62
C LYS A 20 10.57 4.24 -1.54
N ILE A 21 9.39 4.72 -1.19
CA ILE A 21 8.69 5.76 -1.93
C ILE A 21 8.55 6.96 -1.02
N ASP A 22 9.29 8.03 -1.33
CA ASP A 22 9.13 9.30 -0.62
C ASP A 22 7.78 9.92 -0.93
N LEU A 23 7.05 10.30 0.11
CA LEU A 23 5.78 11.00 0.04
C LEU A 23 5.95 12.48 0.32
N ASP A 24 4.98 13.28 -0.13
CA ASP A 24 4.94 14.72 0.14
C ASP A 24 4.26 15.03 1.48
N GLU A 25 4.38 16.27 1.93
CA GLU A 25 3.82 16.76 3.21
C GLU A 25 2.30 16.50 3.39
N ARG A 26 1.57 16.39 2.28
CA ARG A 26 0.12 16.13 2.25
C ARG A 26 -0.21 14.65 2.13
N CYS A 27 0.39 13.80 2.95
CA CYS A 27 0.08 12.38 3.02
C CYS A 27 -0.21 11.98 4.47
N PHE A 28 -1.35 11.33 4.71
CA PHE A 28 -1.85 11.07 6.07
C PHE A 28 -2.45 9.69 6.19
N LEU A 29 -2.24 9.05 7.35
CA LEU A 29 -2.85 7.79 7.71
C LEU A 29 -3.98 7.99 8.72
N PHE A 30 -5.17 7.51 8.38
CA PHE A 30 -6.35 7.50 9.23
C PHE A 30 -6.61 6.10 9.81
N PRO A 31 -7.24 6.03 10.99
CA PRO A 31 -7.90 7.12 11.74
C PRO A 31 -6.97 8.03 12.55
N ALA A 32 -5.68 7.70 12.68
CA ALA A 32 -4.77 8.43 13.56
C ALA A 32 -4.41 9.87 13.10
N GLY A 33 -4.69 10.21 11.84
CA GLY A 33 -4.36 11.52 11.24
C GLY A 33 -2.86 11.80 11.17
N LYS A 34 -2.01 10.77 11.26
CA LYS A 34 -0.56 10.93 11.29
C LYS A 34 -0.01 11.15 9.89
N SER A 35 0.91 12.11 9.74
CA SER A 35 1.60 12.34 8.47
C SER A 35 2.51 11.16 8.13
N VAL A 36 2.49 10.72 6.87
CA VAL A 36 3.31 9.62 6.35
C VAL A 36 4.41 10.21 5.47
N SER A 37 5.67 9.93 5.80
CA SER A 37 6.82 10.41 5.03
C SER A 37 7.20 9.48 3.89
N GLN A 38 7.02 8.16 4.07
CA GLN A 38 7.37 7.17 3.05
C GLN A 38 6.39 6.00 3.04
N LEU A 39 6.24 5.37 1.88
CA LEU A 39 5.77 3.99 1.79
C LEU A 39 6.98 3.07 1.62
N LEU A 40 7.02 2.02 2.42
CA LEU A 40 8.01 0.97 2.35
C LEU A 40 7.35 -0.29 1.78
N LEU A 41 7.81 -0.71 0.60
CA LEU A 41 7.34 -1.92 -0.06
C LEU A 41 8.41 -3.00 0.13
N LEU A 42 8.06 -4.08 0.83
CA LEU A 42 8.96 -5.19 1.15
C LEU A 42 8.44 -6.47 0.52
N SER A 43 9.30 -7.27 -0.09
CA SER A 43 8.90 -8.57 -0.62
C SER A 43 9.94 -9.65 -0.39
N ASP A 44 9.47 -10.87 -0.12
CA ASP A 44 10.26 -12.11 -0.13
C ASP A 44 10.35 -12.76 -1.52
N GLY A 45 9.70 -12.19 -2.54
CA GLY A 45 9.55 -12.79 -3.86
C GLY A 45 8.19 -13.45 -4.10
N HIS A 46 7.30 -13.49 -3.11
CA HIS A 46 5.95 -14.02 -3.26
C HIS A 46 4.89 -13.05 -2.76
N THR A 47 5.11 -12.47 -1.57
CA THR A 47 4.21 -11.51 -0.95
C THR A 47 4.85 -10.14 -0.98
N ILE A 48 4.04 -9.10 -1.22
CA ILE A 48 4.42 -7.69 -1.09
C ILE A 48 3.73 -7.12 0.14
N LEU A 49 4.51 -6.62 1.08
CA LEU A 49 4.04 -5.86 2.22
C LEU A 49 4.14 -4.37 1.90
N ILE A 50 3.11 -3.62 2.24
CA ILE A 50 3.13 -2.16 2.15
C ILE A 50 3.01 -1.60 3.55
N ASP A 51 4.08 -0.97 4.03
CA ASP A 51 4.16 -0.35 5.34
C ASP A 51 4.23 1.18 5.20
N ALA A 52 3.48 1.91 6.04
CA ALA A 52 3.57 3.37 6.10
C ALA A 52 4.62 3.79 7.13
N VAL A 53 5.55 4.63 6.72
CA VAL A 53 6.63 5.15 7.58
C VAL A 53 6.30 6.58 7.97
N TYR A 54 6.26 6.84 9.27
CA TYR A 54 6.06 8.18 9.80
C TYR A 54 7.39 8.96 9.88
N PRO A 55 7.34 10.30 9.85
CA PRO A 55 8.48 11.13 10.21
C PRO A 55 9.06 10.73 11.58
N PHE A 56 10.39 10.90 11.71
CA PHE A 56 11.18 10.49 12.87
C PHE A 56 10.46 10.70 14.23
N ASN A 57 10.56 9.70 15.12
CA ASN A 57 9.99 9.65 16.49
C ASN A 57 8.48 9.40 16.68
N GLN A 58 7.67 9.13 15.65
CA GLN A 58 6.21 8.99 15.85
C GLN A 58 5.67 7.55 16.06
N ALA A 59 6.45 6.50 15.77
CA ALA A 59 6.13 5.11 16.10
C ALA A 59 7.40 4.23 16.10
N ARG A 60 7.43 3.20 16.97
CA ARG A 60 8.52 2.21 17.02
C ARG A 60 8.44 1.15 15.91
N THR A 61 7.26 0.97 15.31
CA THR A 61 7.02 0.00 14.24
C THR A 61 6.15 0.65 13.16
N PRO A 62 6.57 0.65 11.88
CA PRO A 62 5.75 1.11 10.76
C PRO A 62 4.42 0.35 10.72
N PRO A 63 3.25 1.02 10.69
CA PRO A 63 1.98 0.34 10.48
C PRO A 63 1.91 -0.30 9.09
N ARG A 64 1.61 -1.59 9.07
CA ARG A 64 1.29 -2.31 7.84
C ARG A 64 -0.08 -1.90 7.31
N LEU A 65 -0.13 -1.46 6.06
CA LEU A 65 -1.36 -1.11 5.38
C LEU A 65 -2.03 -2.35 4.80
N VAL A 66 -1.26 -3.17 4.09
CA VAL A 66 -1.75 -4.36 3.40
C VAL A 66 -0.61 -5.32 3.10
N ALA A 67 -0.95 -6.60 2.96
CA ALA A 67 -0.10 -7.62 2.37
C ALA A 67 -0.80 -8.15 1.11
N LEU A 68 -0.09 -8.16 0.00
CA LEU A 68 -0.59 -8.50 -1.33
C LEU A 68 0.17 -9.70 -1.85
N ASP A 69 -0.52 -10.63 -2.50
CA ASP A 69 0.16 -11.52 -3.43
C ASP A 69 0.52 -10.77 -4.72
N LEU A 70 1.21 -11.46 -5.63
CA LEU A 70 1.69 -10.84 -6.88
C LEU A 70 0.54 -10.40 -7.80
N ASP A 71 -0.55 -11.17 -7.86
CA ASP A 71 -1.67 -10.88 -8.76
C ASP A 71 -2.52 -9.73 -8.22
N ASP A 72 -2.74 -9.70 -6.92
CA ASP A 72 -3.36 -8.59 -6.19
C ASP A 72 -2.55 -7.31 -6.36
N ALA A 73 -1.22 -7.38 -6.26
CA ALA A 73 -0.35 -6.23 -6.45
C ALA A 73 -0.36 -5.70 -7.89
N ARG A 74 -0.38 -6.60 -8.89
CA ARG A 74 -0.54 -6.24 -10.32
C ARG A 74 -1.85 -5.52 -10.57
N GLU A 75 -2.95 -6.09 -10.11
CA GLU A 75 -4.28 -5.49 -10.30
C GLU A 75 -4.38 -4.17 -9.55
N PHE A 76 -3.85 -4.08 -8.33
CA PHE A 76 -3.81 -2.83 -7.58
C PHE A 76 -3.01 -1.74 -8.31
N GLY A 77 -1.79 -2.05 -8.76
CA GLY A 77 -0.96 -1.10 -9.51
C GLY A 77 -1.65 -0.62 -10.79
N ARG A 78 -2.25 -1.54 -11.55
CA ARG A 78 -2.99 -1.23 -12.77
C ARG A 78 -4.19 -0.33 -12.51
N ARG A 79 -5.02 -0.66 -11.52
CA ARG A 79 -6.21 0.13 -11.13
C ARG A 79 -5.84 1.48 -10.57
N LEU A 80 -4.72 1.59 -9.85
CA LEU A 80 -4.23 2.87 -9.37
C LEU A 80 -3.83 3.78 -10.53
N VAL A 81 -3.07 3.27 -11.50
CA VAL A 81 -2.74 4.04 -12.72
C VAL A 81 -4.01 4.45 -13.47
N GLU A 82 -4.97 3.55 -13.61
CA GLU A 82 -6.26 3.83 -14.26
C GLU A 82 -7.03 4.93 -13.52
N ALA A 83 -7.10 4.88 -12.18
CA ALA A 83 -7.76 5.89 -11.36
C ALA A 83 -7.12 7.28 -11.53
N VAL A 84 -5.79 7.33 -11.53
CA VAL A 84 -5.01 8.57 -11.70
C VAL A 84 -5.20 9.14 -13.10
N HIS A 85 -5.12 8.29 -14.13
CA HIS A 85 -5.21 8.73 -15.52
C HIS A 85 -6.63 9.20 -15.89
N THR A 86 -7.66 8.51 -15.39
CA THR A 86 -9.06 8.82 -15.71
C THR A 86 -9.71 9.79 -14.72
N ALA A 87 -9.02 10.12 -13.62
CA ALA A 87 -9.55 10.89 -12.49
C ALA A 87 -10.88 10.32 -11.96
N ARG A 88 -11.00 8.98 -11.91
CA ARG A 88 -12.21 8.28 -11.45
C ARG A 88 -11.89 7.31 -10.33
N THR A 89 -12.84 7.19 -9.41
CA THR A 89 -12.79 6.19 -8.34
C THR A 89 -12.72 4.79 -8.94
N GLN A 90 -11.83 3.96 -8.39
CA GLN A 90 -11.64 2.56 -8.77
C GLN A 90 -11.80 1.68 -7.53
N LEU A 91 -12.19 0.42 -7.77
CA LEU A 91 -12.24 -0.61 -6.73
C LEU A 91 -11.35 -1.76 -7.18
N VAL A 92 -10.47 -2.18 -6.29
CA VAL A 92 -9.70 -3.42 -6.40
C VAL A 92 -10.37 -4.40 -5.44
N GLY A 93 -11.01 -5.42 -5.99
CA GLY A 93 -11.63 -6.48 -5.21
C GLY A 93 -11.13 -7.82 -5.73
N THR A 94 -10.33 -8.51 -4.93
CA THR A 94 -9.93 -9.89 -5.19
C THR A 94 -10.41 -10.77 -4.04
N ASN A 95 -10.12 -12.08 -4.11
CA ASN A 95 -10.48 -13.00 -3.02
C ASN A 95 -9.73 -12.67 -1.72
N GLY A 96 -8.55 -12.05 -1.82
CA GLY A 96 -7.68 -11.74 -0.68
C GLY A 96 -7.81 -10.30 -0.16
N ILE A 97 -8.17 -9.34 -1.01
CA ILE A 97 -8.16 -7.92 -0.66
C ILE A 97 -9.35 -7.13 -1.21
N ARG A 98 -9.69 -6.07 -0.48
CA ARG A 98 -10.60 -5.01 -0.94
C ARG A 98 -9.94 -3.67 -0.70
N ILE A 99 -9.64 -2.97 -1.80
CA ILE A 99 -9.02 -1.64 -1.77
C ILE A 99 -9.90 -0.70 -2.58
N SER A 100 -10.40 0.36 -1.96
CA SER A 100 -11.08 1.45 -2.69
C SER A 100 -10.10 2.59 -2.96
N ILE A 101 -10.09 3.10 -4.19
CA ILE A 101 -9.25 4.19 -4.65
C ILE A 101 -10.17 5.35 -4.99
N ASN A 102 -10.34 6.29 -4.06
CA ASN A 102 -11.24 7.42 -4.26
C ASN A 102 -10.46 8.65 -4.72
N VAL A 103 -10.85 9.23 -5.84
CA VAL A 103 -10.26 10.47 -6.35
C VAL A 103 -10.99 11.65 -5.71
N VAL A 104 -10.23 12.53 -5.05
CA VAL A 104 -10.76 13.73 -4.39
C VAL A 104 -10.04 14.97 -4.89
N ALA A 105 -10.62 16.16 -4.64
CA ALA A 105 -10.13 17.41 -5.23
C ALA A 105 -8.63 17.71 -4.99
N ASN A 106 -8.05 17.19 -3.91
CA ASN A 106 -6.66 17.46 -3.52
C ASN A 106 -5.77 16.21 -3.44
N GLY A 107 -6.23 15.07 -3.97
CA GLY A 107 -5.45 13.84 -3.89
C GLY A 107 -6.28 12.57 -4.05
N TYR A 108 -5.79 11.51 -3.42
CA TYR A 108 -6.31 10.16 -3.54
C TYR A 108 -6.48 9.57 -2.16
N HIS A 109 -7.64 8.95 -1.93
CA HIS A 109 -7.95 8.29 -0.67
C HIS A 109 -8.03 6.79 -0.90
N LEU A 110 -7.02 6.09 -0.38
CA LEU A 110 -6.90 4.64 -0.46
C LEU A 110 -7.44 4.02 0.82
N GLN A 111 -8.47 3.20 0.71
CA GLN A 111 -9.04 2.48 1.85
C GLN A 111 -8.66 1.02 1.74
N PHE A 112 -8.01 0.47 2.76
CA PHE A 112 -7.62 -0.94 2.85
C PHE A 112 -8.51 -1.69 3.83
N GLY A 113 -9.08 -2.81 3.39
CA GLY A 113 -9.90 -3.68 4.22
C GLY A 113 -11.40 -3.38 4.15
N ASP A 114 -12.15 -3.98 5.08
CA ASP A 114 -13.61 -3.84 5.13
C ASP A 114 -14.02 -2.62 5.98
N MET A 115 -15.22 -2.06 5.71
CA MET A 115 -15.68 -0.76 6.22
C MET A 115 -15.67 -0.64 7.76
N ASN A 116 -15.73 -1.76 8.49
CA ASN A 116 -15.79 -1.78 9.94
C ASN A 116 -14.43 -1.60 10.64
N ALA A 117 -13.32 -1.79 9.92
CA ALA A 117 -11.96 -1.67 10.47
C ALA A 117 -10.94 -1.24 9.40
N ALA A 118 -11.34 -0.32 8.53
CA ALA A 118 -10.52 0.10 7.41
C ALA A 118 -9.35 0.99 7.87
N THR A 119 -8.17 0.75 7.31
CA THR A 119 -7.06 1.69 7.37
C THR A 119 -7.13 2.56 6.13
N GLU A 120 -6.98 3.87 6.28
CA GLU A 120 -7.10 4.79 5.14
C GLU A 120 -5.86 5.63 4.97
N LEU A 121 -5.35 5.71 3.75
CA LEU A 121 -4.19 6.50 3.36
C LEU A 121 -4.64 7.59 2.40
N PHE A 122 -4.48 8.84 2.82
CA PHE A 122 -4.58 9.99 1.94
C PHE A 122 -3.21 10.26 1.29
N LEU A 123 -3.20 10.38 -0.03
CA LEU A 123 -2.04 10.73 -0.84
C LEU A 123 -2.29 12.04 -1.57
N GLY A 124 -1.42 13.03 -1.36
CA GLY A 124 -1.43 14.26 -2.14
C GLY A 124 -1.08 14.01 -3.61
N THR A 125 -1.65 14.80 -4.51
CA THR A 125 -1.45 14.65 -5.96
C THR A 125 0.02 14.67 -6.40
N GLY A 126 0.91 15.36 -5.67
CA GLY A 126 2.34 15.47 -6.02
C GLY A 126 3.14 14.16 -5.92
N CYS A 127 2.69 13.20 -5.11
CA CYS A 127 3.41 11.95 -4.89
C CYS A 127 2.79 10.74 -5.60
N ILE A 128 1.58 10.87 -6.16
CA ILE A 128 0.82 9.71 -6.63
C ILE A 128 1.53 8.91 -7.73
N TRP A 129 2.21 9.59 -8.67
CA TRP A 129 2.95 8.89 -9.73
C TRP A 129 4.17 8.13 -9.21
N ARG A 130 4.82 8.61 -8.14
CA ARG A 130 5.89 7.86 -7.46
C ARG A 130 5.33 6.60 -6.79
N VAL A 131 4.12 6.68 -6.21
CA VAL A 131 3.42 5.53 -5.65
C VAL A 131 3.09 4.49 -6.73
N CYS A 132 2.51 4.92 -7.85
CA CYS A 132 2.25 4.04 -9.00
C CYS A 132 3.53 3.35 -9.49
N GLN A 133 4.60 4.12 -9.68
CA GLN A 133 5.89 3.60 -10.14
C GLN A 133 6.47 2.59 -9.15
N GLY A 134 6.46 2.88 -7.85
CA GLY A 134 6.99 1.96 -6.84
C GLY A 134 6.22 0.64 -6.76
N LEU A 135 4.89 0.68 -6.88
CA LEU A 135 4.06 -0.54 -6.93
C LEU A 135 4.36 -1.40 -8.14
N LEU A 136 4.40 -0.81 -9.34
CA LEU A 136 4.71 -1.57 -10.56
C LEU A 136 6.15 -2.07 -10.54
N ARG A 137 7.08 -1.28 -10.00
CA ARG A 137 8.49 -1.66 -9.92
C ARG A 137 8.73 -2.86 -9.03
N ILE A 138 8.06 -2.97 -7.88
CA ILE A 138 8.25 -4.15 -7.03
C ILE A 138 7.67 -5.41 -7.66
N VAL A 139 6.55 -5.28 -8.39
CA VAL A 139 5.97 -6.38 -9.19
C VAL A 139 6.97 -6.85 -10.25
N ASP A 140 7.58 -5.92 -10.99
CA ASP A 140 8.58 -6.23 -12.01
C ASP A 140 9.85 -6.87 -11.43
N LEU A 141 10.25 -6.51 -10.22
CA LEU A 141 11.41 -7.12 -9.54
C LEU A 141 11.15 -8.58 -9.16
N ILE A 142 9.91 -8.91 -8.79
CA ILE A 142 9.50 -10.26 -8.40
C ILE A 142 9.31 -11.16 -9.61
N ALA A 143 8.60 -10.65 -10.62
CA ALA A 143 8.30 -11.37 -11.85
C ALA A 143 8.62 -10.48 -13.05
N PRO A 144 9.91 -10.42 -13.46
CA PRO A 144 10.34 -9.64 -14.60
C PRO A 144 9.56 -10.07 -15.83
N ILE A 145 8.96 -9.11 -16.52
CA ILE A 145 8.40 -9.36 -17.85
C ILE A 145 9.61 -9.42 -18.79
N GLU A 146 9.88 -10.60 -19.37
CA GLU A 146 10.82 -10.68 -20.48
C GLU A 146 10.22 -9.93 -21.68
N SER A 147 10.88 -8.84 -22.06
CA SER A 147 10.56 -8.14 -23.31
C SER A 147 10.98 -9.04 -24.48
N ASN A 148 10.00 -9.71 -25.09
CA ASN A 148 10.18 -10.41 -26.38
C ASN A 148 10.31 -9.40 -27.53
#